data_AF-A0A8C7KDB2-F1
#
_entry.id   AF-A0A8C7KDB2-F1
#
_cell.length_a   1.000
_cell.length_b   1.000
_cell.length_c   1.000
_cell.angle_alpha   90.00
_cell.angle_beta   90.00
_cell.angle_gamma   90.00
#
_symmetry.space_group_name_H-M   'P 1'
#
loop_
_entity.id
_entity.type
_entity.pdbx_description
1 polymer ?
#
loop_
_entity_poly.entity_id
_entity_poly.type
_entity_poly.pdbx_seq_one_letter_code
_entity_poly.pdbx_strand_id
1 'polypeptide(L)'
;MMASSYNAQEEDCYIAVPFKPRLPAWQPILTAGTVLPAFFVIWFIFIPIGIGLYITSNIKEFEVRGQVRITRIEIRAAPFNQDLYPHTLALCYIDPNGTRIQIPLKGIAWWTDKHVKFSNPGGSPNLTSVFQGKHPINWRKPIYELDTDAENNDFINEDFIVWMRTAAFPIFCKLYCIIQKNVTPTLPRGNYTLEVTYNYPVHSFEGCDPEHRLLDGGGGGKNPFLGVAYITVGFVCFFLGVVLIHHKYGSRNHSADIPN
;
A
#
# COMPACT_ATOMS: atom_id res chain seq x y z
N MET A 1 -28.07 75.44 -38.33
CA MET A 1 -28.52 74.19 -38.97
C MET A 1 -27.86 73.03 -38.25
N MET A 2 -28.66 72.20 -37.60
CA MET A 2 -28.24 70.87 -37.16
C MET A 2 -28.03 69.99 -38.39
N ALA A 3 -27.01 69.14 -38.36
CA ALA A 3 -27.05 67.84 -39.00
C ALA A 3 -26.39 66.84 -38.04
N SER A 4 -27.26 66.11 -37.36
CA SER A 4 -26.99 64.86 -36.70
C SER A 4 -26.58 63.82 -37.76
N SER A 5 -25.63 62.93 -37.45
CA SER A 5 -26.00 61.57 -37.03
C SER A 5 -24.96 60.46 -37.31
N TYR A 6 -24.88 59.55 -36.33
CA TYR A 6 -24.52 58.13 -36.36
C TYR A 6 -23.06 57.64 -36.55
N ASN A 7 -22.51 57.23 -35.39
CA ASN A 7 -22.08 55.87 -35.00
C ASN A 7 -20.77 55.23 -35.51
N ALA A 8 -20.17 54.58 -34.50
CA ALA A 8 -19.31 53.40 -34.51
C ALA A 8 -17.83 53.60 -34.86
N GLN A 9 -17.00 53.71 -33.82
CA GLN A 9 -16.09 52.61 -33.49
C GLN A 9 -15.49 52.84 -32.10
N GLU A 10 -15.98 52.04 -31.17
CA GLU A 10 -15.35 51.71 -29.89
C GLU A 10 -14.09 50.93 -30.23
N GLU A 11 -12.98 51.63 -30.47
CA GLU A 11 -11.66 51.02 -30.48
C GLU A 11 -11.13 51.08 -29.06
N ASP A 12 -11.57 50.12 -28.24
CA ASP A 12 -10.86 49.73 -27.04
C ASP A 12 -9.45 49.33 -27.45
N CYS A 13 -8.54 50.30 -27.44
CA CYS A 13 -7.12 50.09 -27.49
C CYS A 13 -6.75 49.38 -26.17
N TYR A 14 -7.01 48.07 -26.12
CA TYR A 14 -6.30 47.19 -25.22
C TYR A 14 -4.83 47.41 -25.55
N ILE A 15 -4.17 48.19 -24.70
CA ILE A 15 -2.74 48.40 -24.73
C ILE A 15 -2.15 47.00 -24.64
N ALA A 16 -1.79 46.40 -25.78
CA ALA A 16 -1.04 45.17 -25.81
C ALA A 16 0.35 45.53 -25.29
N VAL A 17 0.47 45.61 -23.96
CA VAL A 17 1.77 45.61 -23.30
C VAL A 17 2.48 44.37 -23.81
N PRO A 18 3.60 44.49 -24.55
CA PRO A 18 4.31 43.33 -25.02
C PRO A 18 4.80 42.59 -23.77
N PHE A 19 4.09 41.51 -23.41
CA PHE A 19 4.50 40.66 -22.30
C PHE A 19 5.85 40.06 -22.72
N LYS A 20 6.92 40.63 -22.20
CA LYS A 20 8.28 40.20 -22.47
C LYS A 20 8.56 39.02 -21.55
N PRO A 21 8.53 37.76 -22.03
CA PRO A 21 8.75 36.63 -21.16
C PRO A 21 10.26 36.55 -20.91
N ARG A 22 10.73 37.27 -19.88
CA ARG A 22 12.11 37.21 -19.37
C ARG A 22 12.13 36.76 -17.92
N LEU A 23 11.25 35.82 -17.58
CA LEU A 23 11.43 35.08 -16.35
C LEU A 23 12.74 34.29 -16.47
N PRO A 24 13.61 34.30 -15.44
CA PRO A 24 14.79 33.45 -15.44
C PRO A 24 14.33 32.01 -15.60
N ALA A 25 14.61 31.42 -16.77
CA ALA A 25 14.26 30.05 -17.10
C ALA A 25 15.54 29.24 -17.21
N TRP A 26 15.61 28.13 -16.51
CA TRP A 26 16.67 27.16 -16.71
C TRP A 26 16.39 26.39 -18.01
N GLN A 27 17.29 26.51 -18.98
CA GLN A 27 17.19 25.78 -20.25
C GLN A 27 18.27 24.70 -20.31
N PRO A 28 17.99 23.46 -19.88
CA PRO A 28 18.95 22.38 -19.96
C PRO A 28 19.19 21.98 -21.41
N ILE A 29 20.43 22.16 -21.87
CA ILE A 29 20.86 21.59 -23.14
C ILE A 29 21.33 20.16 -22.86
N LEU A 30 20.48 19.18 -23.18
CA LEU A 30 20.79 17.75 -23.05
C LEU A 30 21.80 17.35 -24.12
N THR A 31 23.08 17.56 -23.84
CA THR A 31 24.18 17.13 -24.72
C THR A 31 24.64 15.73 -24.35
N ALA A 32 25.13 14.95 -25.32
CA ALA A 32 25.70 13.63 -25.06
C ALA A 32 26.87 13.63 -24.04
N GLY A 33 27.45 14.79 -23.71
CA GLY A 33 28.45 14.92 -22.63
C GLY A 33 27.85 14.95 -21.23
N THR A 34 26.62 15.45 -21.05
CA THR A 34 25.94 15.51 -19.74
C THR A 34 25.03 14.30 -19.52
N VAL A 35 24.44 13.76 -20.59
CA VAL A 35 23.53 12.62 -20.51
C VAL A 35 24.27 11.29 -20.30
N LEU A 36 25.48 11.14 -20.89
CA LEU A 36 26.23 9.88 -20.80
C LEU A 36 26.62 9.51 -19.35
N PRO A 37 27.21 10.41 -18.54
CA PRO A 37 27.52 10.09 -17.15
C PRO A 37 26.26 9.80 -16.32
N ALA A 38 25.13 10.45 -16.62
CA ALA A 38 23.88 10.26 -15.89
C ALA A 38 23.36 8.81 -15.98
N PHE A 39 23.45 8.16 -17.15
CA PHE A 39 23.05 6.75 -17.30
C PHE A 39 23.88 5.81 -16.41
N PHE A 40 25.19 6.01 -16.32
CA PHE A 40 26.05 5.18 -15.45
C PHE A 40 25.79 5.43 -13.97
N VAL A 41 25.55 6.69 -13.58
CA VAL A 41 25.19 7.03 -12.19
C VAL A 41 23.87 6.37 -11.79
N ILE A 42 22.84 6.43 -12.66
CA ILE A 42 21.55 5.78 -12.42
C ILE A 42 21.75 4.26 -12.28
N TRP A 43 22.55 3.63 -13.15
CA TRP A 43 22.86 2.20 -13.05
C TRP A 43 23.54 1.83 -11.72
N PHE A 44 24.58 2.57 -11.32
CA PHE A 44 25.30 2.33 -10.06
C PHE A 44 24.43 2.51 -8.82
N ILE A 45 23.38 3.33 -8.88
CA ILE A 45 22.44 3.53 -7.78
C ILE A 45 21.34 2.45 -7.81
N PHE A 46 20.78 2.14 -8.98
CA PHE A 46 19.60 1.29 -9.10
C PHE A 46 19.91 -0.19 -8.91
N ILE A 47 21.10 -0.66 -9.32
CA ILE A 47 21.52 -2.05 -9.11
C ILE A 47 21.64 -2.43 -7.62
N PRO A 48 22.41 -1.72 -6.77
CA PRO A 48 22.51 -2.09 -5.36
C PRO A 48 21.18 -1.92 -4.62
N ILE A 49 20.38 -0.90 -4.95
CA ILE A 49 19.03 -0.73 -4.38
C ILE A 49 18.13 -1.90 -4.79
N GLY A 50 18.12 -2.26 -6.07
CA GLY A 50 17.32 -3.37 -6.59
C GLY A 50 17.71 -4.72 -5.99
N ILE A 51 19.01 -4.99 -5.84
CA ILE A 51 19.52 -6.20 -5.16
C ILE A 51 19.10 -6.20 -3.69
N GLY A 52 19.25 -5.07 -2.99
CA GLY A 52 18.81 -4.92 -1.60
C GLY A 52 17.33 -5.26 -1.44
N LEU A 53 16.48 -4.63 -2.25
CA LEU A 53 15.04 -4.87 -2.26
C LEU A 53 14.67 -6.32 -2.63
N TYR A 54 15.39 -6.92 -3.59
CA TYR A 54 15.18 -8.30 -3.98
C TYR A 54 15.51 -9.28 -2.85
N ILE A 55 16.61 -9.06 -2.12
CA ILE A 55 16.98 -9.87 -0.96
C ILE A 55 15.96 -9.69 0.16
N THR A 56 15.53 -8.45 0.47
CA THR A 56 14.51 -8.23 1.51
C THR A 56 13.16 -8.80 1.14
N SER A 57 12.82 -8.87 -0.16
CA SER A 57 11.57 -9.48 -0.63
C SER A 57 11.57 -11.01 -0.56
N ASN A 58 12.76 -11.63 -0.47
CA ASN A 58 12.93 -13.08 -0.35
C ASN A 58 12.85 -13.58 1.10
N ILE A 59 12.35 -12.74 2.03
CA ILE A 59 11.97 -13.24 3.36
C ILE A 59 10.98 -14.38 3.15
N LYS A 60 11.38 -15.54 3.64
CA LYS A 60 10.69 -16.80 3.40
C LYS A 60 9.37 -16.77 4.15
N GLU A 61 8.26 -16.76 3.42
CA GLU A 61 7.02 -17.38 3.93
C GLU A 61 7.40 -18.83 4.19
N PHE A 62 7.55 -19.20 5.45
CA PHE A 62 7.89 -20.55 5.81
C PHE A 62 6.65 -21.34 6.19
N GLU A 63 6.50 -22.44 5.47
CA GLU A 63 5.86 -23.66 5.90
C GLU A 63 6.42 -24.13 7.26
N VAL A 64 5.51 -24.61 8.09
CA VAL A 64 5.61 -24.83 9.53
C VAL A 64 6.67 -25.89 9.91
N ARG A 65 7.99 -25.59 9.88
CA ARG A 65 9.05 -26.54 10.35
C ARG A 65 10.30 -25.93 11.00
N GLY A 66 10.24 -24.73 11.58
CA GLY A 66 11.38 -24.19 12.36
C GLY A 66 11.04 -22.87 13.04
N GLN A 67 11.76 -22.50 14.11
CA GLN A 67 11.49 -21.34 14.98
C GLN A 67 10.91 -20.14 14.23
N VAL A 68 9.62 -19.88 14.44
CA VAL A 68 8.86 -18.88 13.70
C VAL A 68 8.82 -17.58 14.50
N ARG A 69 9.31 -16.49 13.91
CA ARG A 69 9.07 -15.13 14.42
C ARG A 69 7.82 -14.58 13.74
N ILE A 70 6.63 -15.01 14.16
CA ILE A 70 5.37 -14.51 13.58
C ILE A 70 5.18 -13.08 14.08
N THR A 71 5.01 -12.13 13.15
CA THR A 71 4.75 -10.72 13.50
C THR A 71 3.37 -10.26 13.07
N ARG A 72 2.81 -10.88 12.03
CA ARG A 72 1.53 -10.49 11.42
C ARG A 72 0.80 -11.68 10.80
N ILE A 73 -0.54 -11.68 10.88
CA ILE A 73 -1.43 -12.59 10.15
C ILE A 73 -2.33 -11.79 9.20
N GLU A 74 -2.33 -12.18 7.93
CA GLU A 74 -3.19 -11.62 6.89
C GLU A 74 -4.12 -12.71 6.34
N ILE A 75 -5.39 -12.36 6.13
CA ILE A 75 -6.36 -13.23 5.45
C ILE A 75 -6.57 -12.70 4.04
N ARG A 76 -6.41 -13.58 3.04
CA ARG A 76 -6.81 -13.29 1.66
C ARG A 76 -8.30 -13.56 1.53
N ALA A 77 -9.09 -12.55 1.18
CA ALA A 77 -10.52 -12.68 0.91
C ALA A 77 -10.82 -12.52 -0.59
N ALA A 78 -11.83 -13.26 -1.06
CA ALA A 78 -12.45 -13.12 -2.38
C ALA A 78 -13.44 -11.92 -2.39
N PRO A 79 -14.03 -11.51 -3.54
CA PRO A 79 -14.44 -10.13 -3.75
C PRO A 79 -15.45 -9.61 -2.74
N PHE A 80 -15.25 -8.31 -2.47
CA PHE A 80 -15.94 -7.46 -1.50
C PHE A 80 -17.46 -7.67 -1.50
N ASN A 81 -17.99 -8.27 -0.44
CA ASN A 81 -19.39 -8.10 -0.06
C ASN A 81 -19.44 -7.25 1.21
N GLN A 82 -20.14 -6.11 1.13
CA GLN A 82 -20.31 -5.14 2.20
C GLN A 82 -21.02 -5.75 3.44
N ASP A 83 -21.71 -6.87 3.23
CA ASP A 83 -22.39 -7.66 4.26
C ASP A 83 -21.48 -8.61 5.05
N LEU A 84 -20.21 -8.74 4.67
CA LEU A 84 -19.31 -9.75 5.20
C LEU A 84 -18.46 -9.22 6.36
N TYR A 85 -18.97 -9.15 7.59
CA TYR A 85 -18.16 -9.38 8.81
C TYR A 85 -19.06 -9.56 10.05
N PRO A 86 -18.66 -10.34 11.10
CA PRO A 86 -17.32 -10.83 11.36
C PRO A 86 -17.15 -12.35 11.42
N HIS A 87 -16.12 -12.83 10.72
CA HIS A 87 -15.42 -14.04 11.15
C HIS A 87 -14.58 -13.69 12.35
N THR A 88 -14.72 -14.45 13.44
CA THR A 88 -13.86 -14.30 14.60
C THR A 88 -12.68 -15.26 14.41
N LEU A 89 -11.47 -14.71 14.28
CA LEU A 89 -10.26 -15.50 14.48
C LEU A 89 -9.76 -15.30 15.91
N ALA A 90 -9.48 -16.42 16.56
CA ALA A 90 -8.75 -16.46 17.81
C ALA A 90 -7.40 -17.14 17.56
N LEU A 91 -6.31 -16.43 17.87
CA LEU A 91 -4.98 -17.02 17.90
C LEU A 91 -4.70 -17.52 19.31
N CYS A 92 -4.58 -18.83 19.47
CA CYS A 92 -4.26 -19.46 20.74
C CYS A 92 -2.88 -20.11 20.68
N TYR A 93 -2.05 -19.79 21.68
CA TYR A 93 -0.84 -20.53 21.98
C TYR A 93 -1.17 -21.69 22.90
N ILE A 94 -0.65 -22.88 22.60
CA ILE A 94 -0.79 -24.06 23.45
C ILE A 94 0.50 -24.23 24.24
N ASP A 95 0.41 -24.03 25.55
CA ASP A 95 1.52 -24.27 26.46
C ASP A 95 1.91 -25.75 26.48
N PRO A 96 3.16 -26.09 26.88
CA PRO A 96 3.58 -27.47 27.10
C PRO A 96 2.68 -28.25 28.08
N ASN A 97 1.97 -27.54 28.96
CA ASN A 97 1.02 -28.10 29.92
C ASN A 97 -0.40 -28.30 29.33
N GLY A 98 -0.62 -27.97 28.05
CA GLY A 98 -1.90 -28.10 27.35
C GLY A 98 -2.86 -26.92 27.50
N THR A 99 -2.50 -25.90 28.28
CA THR A 99 -3.33 -24.69 28.47
C THR A 99 -3.33 -23.84 27.20
N ARG A 100 -4.51 -23.36 26.81
CA ARG A 100 -4.67 -22.43 25.68
C ARG A 100 -4.60 -20.99 26.18
N ILE A 101 -3.61 -20.24 25.71
CA ILE A 101 -3.48 -18.81 25.97
C ILE A 101 -3.90 -18.05 24.71
N GLN A 102 -4.96 -17.25 24.83
CA GLN A 102 -5.37 -16.34 23.75
C GLN A 102 -4.43 -15.15 23.70
N ILE A 103 -3.89 -14.87 22.51
CA ILE A 103 -3.00 -13.74 22.30
C ILE A 103 -3.86 -12.51 21.98
N PRO A 104 -3.73 -11.40 22.73
CA PRO A 104 -4.47 -10.18 22.43
C PRO A 104 -3.97 -9.56 21.12
N LEU A 105 -4.89 -9.26 20.23
CA LEU A 105 -4.63 -8.77 18.87
C LEU A 105 -5.07 -7.30 18.82
N LYS A 106 -4.13 -6.37 18.96
CA LYS A 106 -4.39 -4.92 18.98
C LYS A 106 -3.40 -4.17 18.09
N GLY A 107 -3.84 -3.07 17.49
CA GLY A 107 -3.02 -2.18 16.66
C GLY A 107 -3.05 -2.54 15.17
N ILE A 108 -4.17 -3.06 14.67
CA ILE A 108 -4.34 -3.45 13.26
C ILE A 108 -4.80 -2.29 12.38
N ALA A 109 -5.53 -1.34 12.95
CA ALA A 109 -5.99 -0.15 12.23
C ALA A 109 -4.92 0.94 12.18
N TRP A 110 -4.97 1.77 11.13
CA TRP A 110 -4.12 2.96 11.06
C TRP A 110 -4.52 3.97 12.14
N TRP A 111 -3.53 4.64 12.71
CA TRP A 111 -3.76 5.62 13.78
C TRP A 111 -4.74 6.71 13.35
N THR A 112 -4.62 7.23 12.13
CA THR A 112 -5.53 8.26 11.58
C THR A 112 -6.94 7.75 11.38
N ASP A 113 -7.11 6.49 10.98
CA ASP A 113 -8.43 5.91 10.82
C ASP A 113 -9.11 5.80 12.19
N LYS A 114 -8.40 5.29 13.21
CA LYS A 114 -8.94 5.09 14.56
C LYS A 114 -9.22 6.38 15.33
N HIS A 115 -8.37 7.40 15.19
CA HIS A 115 -8.44 8.60 16.06
C HIS A 115 -9.00 9.85 15.36
N VAL A 116 -9.15 9.84 14.04
CA VAL A 116 -9.57 11.03 13.28
C VAL A 116 -10.78 10.75 12.40
N LYS A 117 -10.76 9.65 11.64
CA LYS A 117 -11.79 9.37 10.63
C LYS A 117 -13.02 8.69 11.21
N PHE A 118 -12.83 7.65 12.02
CA PHE A 118 -13.91 6.92 12.66
C PHE A 118 -14.08 7.44 14.08
N SER A 119 -15.29 7.89 14.38
CA SER A 119 -15.65 8.38 15.70
C SER A 119 -17.05 7.92 16.03
N ASN A 120 -17.26 7.55 17.29
CA ASN A 120 -18.59 7.28 17.79
C ASN A 120 -19.39 8.59 17.82
N PRO A 121 -20.70 8.56 17.48
CA PRO A 121 -21.55 9.74 17.54
C PRO A 121 -21.55 10.33 18.95
N GLY A 122 -21.22 11.62 19.06
CA GLY A 122 -21.31 12.35 20.31
C GLY A 122 -22.77 12.65 20.67
N GLY A 123 -23.16 12.43 21.94
CA GLY A 123 -24.42 12.95 22.48
C GLY A 123 -25.44 11.94 23.03
N SER A 124 -25.15 10.63 23.04
CA SER A 124 -25.97 9.64 23.78
C SER A 124 -25.09 8.80 24.70
N PRO A 125 -25.45 8.64 25.99
CA PRO A 125 -24.73 7.74 26.89
C PRO A 125 -24.92 6.26 26.52
N ASN A 126 -25.87 5.92 25.64
CA ASN A 126 -26.13 4.55 25.20
C ASN A 126 -26.24 4.50 23.67
N LEU A 127 -25.17 4.04 23.00
CA LEU A 127 -25.22 3.68 21.57
C LEU A 127 -26.23 2.55 21.30
N THR A 128 -26.44 1.68 22.29
CA THR A 128 -27.40 0.58 22.25
C THR A 128 -28.81 1.03 21.91
N SER A 129 -29.27 2.19 22.41
CA SER A 129 -30.63 2.68 22.15
C SER A 129 -30.80 3.34 20.78
N VAL A 130 -29.73 3.90 20.23
CA VAL A 130 -29.75 4.57 18.91
C VAL A 130 -29.74 3.54 17.78
N PHE A 131 -28.99 2.46 17.95
CA PHE A 131 -28.78 1.41 16.95
C PHE A 131 -29.51 0.10 17.29
N GLN A 132 -30.44 0.11 18.25
CA GLN A 132 -31.21 -1.07 18.62
C GLN A 132 -31.98 -1.64 17.42
N GLY A 133 -31.68 -2.87 17.03
CA GLY A 133 -32.30 -3.53 15.89
C GLY A 133 -31.90 -2.97 14.51
N LYS A 134 -30.91 -2.06 14.45
CA LYS A 134 -30.38 -1.50 13.21
C LYS A 134 -28.96 -2.00 12.97
N HIS A 135 -28.84 -3.16 12.33
CA HIS A 135 -27.58 -3.72 11.85
C HIS A 135 -27.75 -4.27 10.43
N PRO A 136 -26.66 -4.45 9.66
CA PRO A 136 -26.73 -5.15 8.39
C PRO A 136 -27.32 -6.57 8.55
N ILE A 137 -27.99 -7.07 7.52
CA ILE A 137 -28.85 -8.26 7.62
C ILE A 137 -28.08 -9.54 8.03
N ASN A 138 -26.79 -9.61 7.70
CA ASN A 138 -25.94 -10.77 7.93
C ASN A 138 -25.09 -10.66 9.21
N TRP A 139 -25.27 -9.62 10.02
CA TRP A 139 -24.51 -9.42 11.24
C TRP A 139 -25.17 -10.16 12.41
N ARG A 140 -24.47 -11.14 13.00
CA ARG A 140 -24.95 -11.85 14.21
C ARG A 140 -24.89 -10.99 15.46
N LYS A 141 -23.94 -10.07 15.51
CA LYS A 141 -23.73 -9.14 16.62
C LYS A 141 -23.87 -7.71 16.13
N PRO A 142 -24.52 -6.83 16.89
CA PRO A 142 -24.58 -5.41 16.56
C PRO A 142 -23.20 -4.76 16.72
N ILE A 143 -23.04 -3.58 16.11
CA ILE A 143 -21.78 -2.81 16.12
C ILE A 143 -21.24 -2.52 17.54
N TYR A 144 -22.14 -2.36 18.52
CA TYR A 144 -21.81 -2.06 19.91
C TYR A 144 -21.51 -3.28 20.78
N GLU A 145 -21.45 -4.48 20.19
CA GLU A 145 -21.13 -5.73 20.90
C GLU A 145 -20.04 -6.54 20.14
N LEU A 146 -19.20 -5.83 19.37
CA LEU A 146 -18.16 -6.46 18.57
C LEU A 146 -17.00 -6.96 19.42
N ASP A 147 -16.63 -6.22 20.46
CA ASP A 147 -15.53 -6.57 21.37
C ASP A 147 -15.94 -6.40 22.84
N THR A 148 -15.24 -7.12 23.71
CA THR A 148 -15.30 -6.98 25.18
C THR A 148 -14.61 -5.70 25.67
N ASP A 149 -13.65 -5.18 24.90
CA ASP A 149 -12.92 -3.96 25.25
C ASP A 149 -13.69 -2.70 24.82
N ALA A 150 -14.00 -1.84 25.79
CA ALA A 150 -14.70 -0.57 25.54
C ALA A 150 -13.93 0.38 24.62
N GLU A 151 -12.59 0.33 24.59
CA GLU A 151 -11.77 1.15 23.69
C GLU A 151 -11.67 0.60 22.26
N ASN A 152 -12.25 -0.58 22.00
CA ASN A 152 -12.24 -1.25 20.71
C ASN A 152 -13.64 -1.72 20.28
N ASN A 153 -14.68 -0.99 20.67
CA ASN A 153 -16.07 -1.35 20.36
C ASN A 153 -16.73 -0.29 19.45
N ASP A 154 -17.97 -0.52 19.02
CA ASP A 154 -18.71 0.41 18.16
C ASP A 154 -17.99 0.68 16.81
N PHE A 155 -18.04 1.93 16.32
CA PHE A 155 -17.43 2.32 15.04
C PHE A 155 -15.91 2.50 15.11
N ILE A 156 -15.34 2.51 16.32
CA ILE A 156 -13.89 2.61 16.53
C ILE A 156 -13.21 1.24 16.62
N ASN A 157 -13.99 0.15 16.54
CA ASN A 157 -13.46 -1.21 16.51
C ASN A 157 -12.48 -1.39 15.33
N GLU A 158 -11.28 -1.87 15.64
CA GLU A 158 -10.20 -1.94 14.65
C GLU A 158 -10.50 -2.95 13.53
N ASP A 159 -11.16 -4.08 13.81
CA ASP A 159 -11.52 -5.08 12.80
C ASP A 159 -12.53 -4.48 11.81
N PHE A 160 -13.52 -3.75 12.34
CA PHE A 160 -14.48 -3.02 11.53
C PHE A 160 -13.79 -1.96 10.67
N ILE A 161 -12.90 -1.15 11.23
CA ILE A 161 -12.16 -0.12 10.48
C ILE A 161 -11.34 -0.75 9.34
N VAL A 162 -10.60 -1.83 9.62
CA VAL A 162 -9.81 -2.53 8.61
C VAL A 162 -10.72 -3.10 7.52
N TRP A 163 -11.90 -3.61 7.90
CA TRP A 163 -12.91 -4.11 6.96
C TRP A 163 -13.47 -3.00 6.06
N MET A 164 -13.79 -1.84 6.63
CA MET A 164 -14.35 -0.70 5.89
C MET A 164 -13.38 -0.06 4.90
N ARG A 165 -12.07 -0.30 5.03
CA ARG A 165 -11.08 0.17 4.07
C ARG A 165 -11.19 -0.61 2.75
N THR A 166 -11.76 0.03 1.72
CA THR A 166 -11.93 -0.57 0.40
C THR A 166 -10.57 -0.97 -0.20
N ALA A 167 -10.52 -2.17 -0.78
CA ALA A 167 -9.33 -2.65 -1.48
C ALA A 167 -9.37 -2.20 -2.95
N ALA A 168 -8.19 -1.94 -3.52
CA ALA A 168 -8.08 -1.54 -4.93
C ALA A 168 -8.30 -2.68 -5.93
N PHE A 169 -8.24 -3.94 -5.46
CA PHE A 169 -8.31 -5.14 -6.30
C PHE A 169 -9.34 -6.14 -5.75
N PRO A 170 -9.95 -6.99 -6.60
CA PRO A 170 -10.97 -7.96 -6.19
C PRO A 170 -10.41 -9.06 -5.29
N ILE A 171 -9.12 -9.36 -5.40
CA ILE A 171 -8.39 -10.25 -4.50
C ILE A 171 -7.53 -9.37 -3.61
N PHE A 172 -7.82 -9.36 -2.31
CA PHE A 172 -7.13 -8.50 -1.36
C PHE A 172 -6.81 -9.20 -0.05
N CYS A 173 -5.79 -8.72 0.63
CA CYS A 173 -5.44 -9.15 1.98
C CYS A 173 -5.81 -8.04 2.96
N LYS A 174 -6.48 -8.41 4.06
CA LYS A 174 -6.71 -7.52 5.18
C LYS A 174 -5.91 -8.03 6.38
N LEU A 175 -5.36 -7.07 7.10
CA LEU A 175 -4.64 -7.33 8.33
C LEU A 175 -5.64 -7.74 9.40
N TYR A 176 -5.53 -8.96 9.90
CA TYR A 176 -6.41 -9.41 10.98
C TYR A 176 -5.76 -9.27 12.35
N CYS A 177 -4.45 -9.52 12.46
CA CYS A 177 -3.77 -9.32 13.74
C CYS A 177 -2.29 -8.99 13.62
N ILE A 178 -1.83 -8.21 14.60
CA ILE A 178 -0.42 -7.97 14.88
C ILE A 178 -0.11 -8.56 16.25
N ILE A 179 1.02 -9.25 16.34
CA ILE A 179 1.53 -9.77 17.61
C ILE A 179 2.48 -8.72 18.18
N GLN A 180 2.08 -8.09 19.28
CA GLN A 180 2.86 -7.01 19.89
C GLN A 180 4.15 -7.57 20.52
N LYS A 181 5.29 -6.94 20.21
CA LYS A 181 6.62 -7.30 20.70
C LYS A 181 6.86 -6.78 22.12
N ASN A 182 6.02 -7.13 23.07
CA ASN A 182 6.16 -6.62 24.44
C ASN A 182 7.17 -7.43 25.29
N VAL A 183 7.46 -8.67 24.89
CA VAL A 183 8.43 -9.55 25.56
C VAL A 183 9.33 -10.21 24.51
N THR A 184 10.60 -10.47 24.84
CA THR A 184 11.52 -11.26 23.99
C THR A 184 11.75 -12.65 24.63
N PRO A 185 11.57 -13.77 23.91
CA PRO A 185 11.04 -13.89 22.54
C PRO A 185 9.55 -13.49 22.44
N THR A 186 9.18 -12.80 21.35
CA THR A 186 7.81 -12.29 21.11
C THR A 186 6.77 -13.41 21.07
N LEU A 187 7.18 -14.60 20.64
CA LEU A 187 6.39 -15.81 20.69
C LEU A 187 7.31 -16.95 21.12
N PRO A 188 6.96 -17.70 22.19
CA PRO A 188 7.69 -18.89 22.56
C PRO A 188 7.59 -19.95 21.46
N ARG A 189 8.60 -20.82 21.36
CA ARG A 189 8.51 -21.96 20.44
C ARG A 189 7.46 -22.92 20.97
N GLY A 190 6.42 -23.19 20.20
CA GLY A 190 5.42 -24.20 20.54
C GLY A 190 4.31 -24.31 19.50
N ASN A 191 3.21 -24.94 19.89
CA ASN A 191 2.09 -25.19 19.01
C ASN A 191 1.10 -24.02 19.07
N TYR A 192 0.70 -23.56 17.90
CA TYR A 192 -0.30 -22.50 17.75
C TYR A 192 -1.50 -23.06 17.01
N THR A 193 -2.68 -22.74 17.52
CA THR A 193 -3.95 -23.04 16.85
C THR A 193 -4.61 -21.74 16.47
N LEU A 194 -4.87 -21.59 15.18
CA LEU A 194 -5.70 -20.53 14.64
C LEU A 194 -7.13 -21.09 14.53
N GLU A 195 -8.03 -20.58 15.36
CA GLU A 195 -9.44 -20.94 15.33
C GLU A 195 -10.18 -19.92 14.49
N VAL A 196 -10.78 -20.36 13.39
CA VAL A 196 -11.52 -19.51 12.45
C VAL A 196 -13.00 -19.84 12.55
N THR A 197 -13.80 -18.93 13.08
CA THR A 197 -15.25 -19.08 13.12
C THR A 197 -15.86 -18.43 11.89
N TYR A 198 -16.25 -19.25 10.91
CA TYR A 198 -16.99 -18.80 9.74
C TYR A 198 -18.45 -18.57 10.09
N ASN A 199 -18.88 -17.31 10.03
CA ASN A 199 -20.23 -16.85 10.31
C ASN A 199 -21.01 -16.56 9.02
N TYR A 200 -20.33 -16.55 7.87
CA TYR A 200 -20.93 -16.30 6.56
C TYR A 200 -20.68 -17.47 5.60
N PRO A 201 -21.71 -17.95 4.89
CA PRO A 201 -21.57 -19.01 3.90
C PRO A 201 -20.88 -18.47 2.64
N VAL A 202 -19.59 -18.78 2.45
CA VAL A 202 -18.81 -18.38 1.26
C VAL A 202 -19.04 -19.30 0.05
N HIS A 203 -19.75 -20.43 0.23
CA HIS A 203 -19.91 -21.48 -0.77
C HIS A 203 -20.69 -21.09 -2.04
N SER A 204 -21.39 -19.95 -2.06
CA SER A 204 -22.18 -19.50 -3.23
C SER A 204 -21.45 -18.53 -4.15
N PHE A 205 -20.22 -18.14 -3.81
CA PHE A 205 -19.36 -17.35 -4.69
C PHE A 205 -18.25 -18.27 -5.20
N GLU A 206 -18.01 -18.31 -6.52
CA GLU A 206 -16.88 -19.03 -7.15
C GLU A 206 -15.52 -18.38 -6.81
N GLY A 207 -15.33 -17.94 -5.57
CA GLY A 207 -14.10 -17.39 -5.05
C GLY A 207 -13.27 -18.49 -4.41
N CYS A 208 -11.96 -18.49 -4.68
CA CYS A 208 -11.01 -19.35 -4.00
C CYS A 208 -11.17 -19.26 -2.47
N ASP A 209 -11.06 -20.40 -1.80
CA ASP A 209 -11.02 -20.48 -0.34
C ASP A 209 -9.99 -19.49 0.23
N PRO A 210 -10.31 -18.84 1.37
CA PRO A 210 -9.42 -17.85 1.96
C PRO A 210 -8.10 -18.50 2.41
N GLU A 211 -7.01 -18.05 1.81
CA GLU A 211 -5.65 -18.47 2.18
C GLU A 211 -5.15 -17.59 3.34
N HIS A 212 -4.60 -18.25 4.37
CA HIS A 212 -4.04 -17.59 5.55
C HIS A 212 -2.54 -17.44 5.39
N ARG A 213 -2.03 -16.23 5.57
CA ARG A 213 -0.61 -15.93 5.37
C ARG A 213 0.02 -15.32 6.61
N LEU A 214 1.14 -15.91 7.00
CA LEU A 214 2.00 -15.42 8.09
C LEU A 214 3.18 -14.67 7.48
N LEU A 215 3.41 -13.44 7.93
CA LEU A 215 4.49 -12.59 7.43
C LEU A 215 5.49 -12.24 8.55
N ASP A 216 6.76 -12.12 8.17
CA ASP A 216 7.85 -11.57 8.99
C ASP A 216 8.41 -10.30 8.30
N GLY A 217 8.72 -9.28 9.11
CA GLY A 217 9.47 -8.09 8.66
C GLY A 217 8.69 -6.78 8.62
N GLY A 218 9.43 -5.67 8.70
CA GLY A 218 8.91 -4.29 8.60
C GLY A 218 8.83 -3.74 7.17
N GLY A 219 9.39 -4.45 6.18
CA GLY A 219 9.18 -4.15 4.76
C GLY A 219 7.97 -4.93 4.28
N GLY A 220 7.04 -4.26 3.59
CA GLY A 220 5.76 -4.85 3.13
C GLY A 220 5.91 -6.25 2.53
N GLY A 221 4.83 -7.05 2.63
CA GLY A 221 4.83 -8.49 2.31
C GLY A 221 5.49 -8.86 0.98
N LYS A 222 5.83 -10.16 0.81
CA LYS A 222 6.64 -10.66 -0.30
C LYS A 222 6.21 -10.09 -1.65
N ASN A 223 7.00 -9.14 -2.14
CA ASN A 223 6.81 -8.54 -3.43
C ASN A 223 8.16 -8.30 -4.12
N PRO A 224 8.69 -9.29 -4.86
CA PRO A 224 9.95 -9.14 -5.57
C PRO A 224 9.84 -8.17 -6.75
N PHE A 225 8.62 -7.77 -7.15
CA PHE A 225 8.37 -6.90 -8.28
C PHE A 225 9.21 -5.62 -8.22
N LEU A 226 9.26 -4.96 -7.05
CA LEU A 226 10.00 -3.72 -6.91
C LEU A 226 11.51 -3.94 -7.11
N GLY A 227 12.08 -4.98 -6.49
CA GLY A 227 13.49 -5.33 -6.70
C GLY A 227 13.82 -5.66 -8.16
N VAL A 228 12.99 -6.50 -8.80
CA VAL A 228 13.14 -6.87 -10.22
C VAL A 228 12.99 -5.66 -11.14
N ALA A 229 12.06 -4.74 -10.86
CA ALA A 229 11.87 -3.52 -11.64
C ALA A 229 13.11 -2.61 -11.60
N TYR A 230 13.71 -2.41 -10.43
CA TYR A 230 14.94 -1.60 -10.31
C TYR A 230 16.12 -2.24 -11.05
N ILE A 231 16.27 -3.57 -10.95
CA ILE A 231 17.33 -4.30 -11.64
C ILE A 231 17.15 -4.20 -13.16
N THR A 232 15.94 -4.45 -13.67
CA THR A 232 15.63 -4.39 -15.12
C THR A 232 15.85 -3.00 -15.69
N VAL A 233 15.33 -1.95 -15.03
CA VAL A 233 15.55 -0.55 -15.45
C VAL A 233 17.04 -0.19 -15.41
N GLY A 234 17.78 -0.65 -14.39
CA GLY A 234 19.23 -0.47 -14.31
C GLY A 234 19.97 -1.07 -15.50
N PHE A 235 19.64 -2.31 -15.88
CA PHE A 235 20.25 -2.96 -17.05
C PHE A 235 19.93 -2.23 -18.37
N VAL A 236 18.67 -1.85 -18.59
CA VAL A 236 18.26 -1.09 -19.78
C VAL A 236 19.04 0.23 -19.87
N CYS A 237 19.18 0.94 -18.75
CA CYS A 237 19.94 2.18 -18.62
C CYS A 237 21.43 1.99 -18.98
N PHE A 238 22.05 0.91 -18.53
CA PHE A 238 23.43 0.56 -18.88
C PHE A 238 23.61 0.27 -20.37
N PHE A 239 22.73 -0.56 -20.97
CA PHE A 239 22.80 -0.89 -22.39
C PHE A 239 22.63 0.35 -23.28
N LEU A 240 21.69 1.23 -22.96
CA LEU A 240 21.52 2.50 -23.67
C LEU A 240 22.77 3.39 -23.55
N GLY A 241 23.39 3.43 -22.37
CA GLY A 241 24.67 4.12 -22.16
C GLY A 241 25.77 3.60 -23.10
N VAL A 242 25.94 2.29 -23.21
CA VAL A 242 26.94 1.66 -24.10
C VAL A 242 26.64 1.93 -25.57
N VAL A 243 25.38 1.83 -26.01
CA VAL A 243 24.98 2.13 -27.39
C VAL A 243 25.28 3.59 -27.75
N LEU A 244 25.03 4.53 -26.84
CA LEU A 244 25.33 5.95 -27.05
C LEU A 244 26.84 6.22 -27.12
N ILE A 245 27.66 5.50 -26.34
CA ILE A 245 29.13 5.53 -26.49
C ILE A 245 29.49 5.04 -27.88
N HIS A 246 29.02 3.85 -28.27
CA HIS A 246 29.36 3.26 -29.56
C HIS A 246 28.95 4.16 -30.73
N HIS A 247 27.75 4.73 -30.72
CA HIS A 247 27.29 5.65 -31.77
C HIS A 247 28.15 6.94 -31.83
N LYS A 248 28.52 7.49 -30.66
CA LYS A 248 29.30 8.74 -30.61
C LYS A 248 30.77 8.54 -31.02
N TYR A 249 31.37 7.40 -30.68
CA TYR A 249 32.78 7.12 -30.99
C TYR A 249 32.96 6.37 -32.32
N GLY A 250 31.97 5.58 -32.75
CA GLY A 250 31.97 4.89 -34.05
C GLY A 250 31.87 5.86 -35.24
N SER A 251 31.04 6.90 -35.14
CA SER A 251 30.94 7.92 -36.20
C SER A 251 32.17 8.83 -36.31
N ARG A 252 33.05 8.87 -35.31
CA ARG A 252 34.30 9.66 -35.38
C ARG A 252 35.37 9.01 -36.25
N ASN A 253 35.39 7.68 -36.31
CA ASN A 253 36.40 6.96 -37.09
C ASN A 253 36.20 7.11 -38.60
N HIS A 254 34.96 7.33 -39.06
CA HIS A 254 34.66 7.45 -40.49
C HIS A 254 35.08 8.80 -41.10
N SER A 255 35.32 9.82 -40.28
CA SER A 255 35.70 11.18 -40.72
C SER A 255 37.20 11.43 -40.74
N ALA A 256 38.02 10.51 -40.19
CA ALA A 256 39.48 10.65 -40.14
C ALA A 256 40.20 10.12 -41.39
N ASP A 257 39.52 9.34 -42.25
CA ASP A 257 40.10 8.68 -43.42
C ASP A 257 39.86 9.45 -44.75
N ILE A 258 39.88 10.79 -44.73
CA ILE A 258 39.96 11.57 -45.99
C ILE A 258 41.44 11.97 -46.21
N PRO A 259 42.23 11.18 -46.95
CA PRO A 259 43.58 11.58 -47.33
C PRO A 259 43.48 12.74 -48.34
N ASN A 260 44.20 13.82 -48.04
CA ASN A 260 44.53 14.89 -49.00
C ASN A 260 45.79 14.49 -49.77
#